data_AF-A0A8T2ICR4-F1
#
_entry.id   AF-A0A8T2ICR4-F1
#
_cell.length_a   1.000
_cell.length_b   1.000
_cell.length_c   1.000
_cell.angle_alpha   90.00
_cell.angle_beta   90.00
_cell.angle_gamma   90.00
#
_symmetry.space_group_name_H-M   'P 1'
#
loop_
_entity.id
_entity.type
_entity.pdbx_description
1 polymer ?
#
loop_
_entity_poly.entity_id
_entity_poly.type
_entity_poly.pdbx_seq_one_letter_code
_entity_poly.pdbx_strand_id
1 'polypeptide(L)' 'EGVKTENNDHINLKVAGQDGSVVQFKIKRHTPLSKLMKAYCERQGLSMRQIRFRFDGQPINETDTPAQ' A
#
# COMPACT_ATOMS: atom_id res chain seq x y z
N GLU A 1 32.58 3.80 -7.00
CA GLU A 1 32.18 3.47 -5.62
C GLU A 1 30.66 3.39 -5.57
N GLY A 2 30.12 2.20 -5.28
CA GLY A 2 28.68 1.95 -5.32
C GLY A 2 28.03 2.49 -4.05
N VAL A 3 27.36 3.64 -4.16
CA VAL A 3 26.53 4.18 -3.08
C VAL A 3 25.40 3.18 -2.83
N LYS A 4 25.56 2.36 -1.79
CA LYS A 4 24.43 1.66 -1.17
C LYS A 4 23.61 2.74 -0.50
N THR A 5 22.74 3.40 -1.28
CA THR A 5 21.75 4.33 -0.75
C THR A 5 20.87 3.52 0.16
N GLU A 6 21.14 3.64 1.45
CA GLU A 6 20.36 3.06 2.52
C GLU A 6 18.89 3.38 2.21
N ASN A 7 18.08 2.33 2.18
CA ASN A 7 16.78 2.26 1.51
C ASN A 7 15.68 3.06 2.25
N ASN A 8 16.02 4.19 2.87
CA ASN A 8 15.17 5.08 3.67
C ASN A 8 14.00 5.68 2.87
N ASP A 9 14.06 5.60 1.55
CA ASP A 9 12.97 5.99 0.65
C ASP A 9 11.78 5.02 0.68
N HIS A 10 11.99 3.78 1.13
CA HIS A 10 10.94 2.77 1.17
C HIS A 10 10.41 2.58 2.59
N ILE A 11 9.10 2.37 2.67
CA ILE A 11 8.42 2.01 3.91
C ILE A 11 7.75 0.65 3.75
N ASN A 12 7.56 -0.03 4.88
CA ASN A 12 6.79 -1.26 4.95
C ASN A 12 5.38 -0.94 5.42
N LEU A 13 4.40 -1.31 4.62
CA LEU A 13 2.98 -1.18 4.93
C LEU A 13 2.39 -2.58 5.17
N LYS A 14 1.52 -2.70 6.16
CA LYS A 14 0.72 -3.90 6.38
C LYS A 14 -0.74 -3.57 6.07
N VAL A 15 -1.35 -4.35 5.19
CA VAL A 15 -2.75 -4.23 4.82
C VAL A 15 -3.48 -5.41 5.43
N ALA A 16 -4.44 -5.13 6.31
CA ALA A 16 -5.28 -6.15 6.93
C ALA A 16 -6.63 -6.22 6.20
N GLY A 17 -7.03 -7.44 5.83
CA GLY A 17 -8.35 -7.75 5.30
C GLY A 17 -9.38 -7.96 6.41
N GLN A 18 -10.66 -7.89 6.04
CA GLN A 18 -11.79 -8.14 6.96
C GLN A 18 -11.85 -9.62 7.41
N ASP A 19 -11.29 -10.50 6.59
CA ASP A 19 -11.15 -11.94 6.83
C ASP A 19 -9.96 -12.28 7.76
N GLY A 20 -9.23 -11.27 8.26
CA GLY A 20 -8.05 -11.46 9.10
C GLY A 20 -6.75 -11.72 8.32
N SER A 21 -6.81 -11.76 6.99
CA SER A 21 -5.61 -11.83 6.15
C SER A 21 -4.74 -10.58 6.33
N VAL A 22 -3.41 -10.75 6.29
CA VAL A 22 -2.46 -9.64 6.36
C VAL A 22 -1.48 -9.74 5.22
N VAL A 23 -1.44 -8.72 4.38
CA VAL A 23 -0.50 -8.61 3.25
C VAL A 23 0.48 -7.49 3.54
N GLN A 24 1.77 -7.77 3.40
CA GLN A 24 2.83 -6.78 3.59
C GLN A 24 3.32 -6.27 2.25
N PHE A 25 3.53 -4.96 2.16
CA PHE A 25 4.06 -4.27 0.99
C PHE A 25 5.27 -3.43 1.37
N LYS A 26 6.26 -3.39 0.49
CA LYS A 26 7.35 -2.42 0.55
C LYS A 26 7.21 -1.45 -0.62
N ILE A 27 7.02 -0.17 -0.34
CA ILE A 27 6.77 0.87 -1.35
C ILE A 27 7.56 2.14 -1.02
N LYS A 28 7.93 2.92 -2.05
CA LYS A 28 8.55 4.23 -1.82
C LYS A 28 7.55 5.23 -1.26
N ARG A 29 8.00 6.11 -0.38
CA ARG A 29 7.17 7.11 0.32
C ARG A 29 6.39 8.04 -0.60
N HIS A 30 6.90 8.33 -1.78
CA HIS A 30 6.28 9.22 -2.76
C HIS A 30 5.56 8.49 -3.90
N THR A 31 5.48 7.16 -3.87
CA THR A 31 4.72 6.42 -4.89
C THR A 31 3.23 6.40 -4.53
N PRO A 32 2.34 6.65 -5.50
CA PRO A 32 0.90 6.57 -5.27
C PRO A 32 0.47 5.19 -4.77
N LEU A 33 -0.45 5.17 -3.80
CA LEU A 33 -0.98 3.97 -3.18
C LEU A 33 -1.85 3.12 -4.13
N SER A 34 -2.29 3.67 -5.27
CA SER A 34 -2.98 2.90 -6.32
C SER A 34 -2.27 1.61 -6.71
N LYS A 35 -0.94 1.60 -6.73
CA LYS A 35 -0.16 0.39 -7.05
C LYS A 35 -0.32 -0.70 -5.99
N LEU A 36 -0.30 -0.31 -4.71
CA LEU A 36 -0.54 -1.22 -3.59
C LEU A 36 -1.98 -1.74 -3.61
N MET A 37 -2.95 -0.85 -3.83
CA MET A 37 -4.37 -1.22 -3.87
C MET A 37 -4.67 -2.23 -4.97
N LYS A 38 -4.15 -2.00 -6.19
CA LYS A 38 -4.32 -2.93 -7.33
C LYS A 38 -3.68 -4.28 -7.05
N ALA A 39 -2.44 -4.28 -6.54
CA ALA A 39 -1.74 -5.51 -6.20
C ALA A 39 -2.44 -6.30 -5.07
N TYR A 40 -3.02 -5.61 -4.09
CA TYR A 40 -3.82 -6.24 -3.06
C TYR A 40 -5.09 -6.87 -3.64
N CYS A 41 -5.83 -6.12 -4.47
CA CYS A 41 -7.02 -6.62 -5.16
C CYS A 41 -6.73 -7.88 -6.00
N GLU A 42 -5.66 -7.85 -6.79
CA GLU A 42 -5.26 -8.97 -7.66
C GLU A 42 -4.89 -10.21 -6.84
N ARG A 43 -4.14 -10.05 -5.74
CA ARG A 43 -3.77 -11.16 -4.85
C ARG A 43 -4.96 -11.78 -4.13
N GLN A 44 -5.92 -10.96 -3.73
CA GLN A 44 -7.10 -11.42 -2.99
C GLN A 44 -8.26 -11.83 -3.92
N GLY A 45 -8.13 -11.64 -5.24
CA GLY A 45 -9.22 -11.88 -6.18
C GLY A 45 -10.41 -10.93 -5.99
N LEU A 46 -10.17 -9.72 -5.47
CA LEU A 46 -11.19 -8.72 -5.17
C LEU A 46 -11.25 -7.65 -6.25
N SER A 47 -12.43 -7.06 -6.48
CA SER A 47 -12.55 -5.88 -7.31
C SER A 47 -12.26 -4.61 -6.50
N MET A 48 -11.49 -3.68 -7.09
CA MET A 48 -11.27 -2.32 -6.57
C MET A 48 -12.57 -1.60 -6.21
N ARG A 49 -13.68 -1.90 -6.91
CA ARG A 49 -15.00 -1.29 -6.65
C ARG A 49 -15.71 -1.86 -5.43
N GLN A 50 -15.32 -3.05 -4.96
CA GLN A 50 -15.98 -3.76 -3.86
C GLN A 50 -15.33 -3.48 -2.50
N ILE A 51 -14.14 -2.87 -2.47
CA ILE A 51 -13.40 -2.63 -1.25
C ILE A 51 -13.06 -1.14 -1.09
N ARG A 52 -12.88 -0.72 0.17
CA ARG A 52 -12.41 0.63 0.49
C ARG A 52 -11.25 0.55 1.48
N PHE A 53 -10.11 1.07 1.08
CA PHE A 53 -8.93 1.18 1.93
C PHE A 53 -9.08 2.35 2.88
N ARG A 54 -8.69 2.14 4.15
CA ARG A 54 -8.71 3.18 5.18
C ARG A 54 -7.44 3.12 6.01
N PHE A 55 -7.00 4.28 6.47
CA PHE A 55 -5.93 4.44 7.46
C PHE A 55 -6.43 5.38 8.54
N ASP A 56 -6.31 4.98 9.82
CA ASP A 56 -6.88 5.72 10.95
C ASP A 56 -8.35 6.17 10.77
N GLY A 57 -9.15 5.31 10.10
CA GLY A 57 -10.55 5.58 9.81
C GLY A 57 -10.80 6.50 8.61
N GLN A 58 -9.78 7.17 8.08
CA GLN A 58 -9.87 8.03 6.90
C GLN A 58 -9.76 7.20 5.61
N PRO A 59 -10.57 7.49 4.57
CA PRO A 59 -10.47 6.82 3.28
C PRO A 59 -9.15 7.18 2.59
N ILE A 60 -8.50 6.18 2.01
CA ILE A 60 -7.32 6.37 1.17
C ILE A 60 -7.76 6.40 -0.30
N ASN A 61 -7.24 7.35 -1.07
CA ASN A 61 -7.44 7.46 -2.51
C ASN A 61 -6.25 6.92 -3.30
N GLU A 62 -6.46 6.69 -4.60
CA GLU A 62 -5.46 6.15 -5.51
C GLU A 62 -4.23 7.05 -5.70
N THR A 63 -4.39 8.36 -5.51
CA THR A 63 -3.35 9.38 -5.65
C THR A 63 -2.58 9.65 -4.36
N ASP A 64 -3.10 9.18 -3.22
CA ASP A 64 -2.44 9.41 -1.93
C ASP A 64 -1.10 8.68 -1.89
N THR A 65 -0.17 9.27 -1.16
CA THR A 65 1.18 8.72 -0.96
C THR A 65 1.38 8.37 0.51
N PRO A 66 2.21 7.38 0.84
CA PRO A 66 2.52 7.08 2.23
C PRO A 66 3.25 8.18 3.01
N ALA A 67 3.66 9.27 2.36
CA ALA A 67 4.33 10.40 2.99
C ALA A 67 3.37 11.51 3.49
N GLN A 68 2.10 11.46 3.08
CA GLN A 68 1.05 12.34 3.61
C GLN A 68 0.63 11.89 5.00
#